data_AF-A0A7X1GUP5-F1
#
_entry.id   AF-A0A7X1GUP5-F1
#
_cell.length_a   1.000
_cell.length_b   1.000
_cell.length_c   1.000
_cell.angle_alpha   90.00
_cell.angle_beta   90.00
_cell.angle_gamma   90.00
#
_symmetry.space_group_name_H-M   'P 1'
#
loop_
_entity.id
_entity.type
_entity.pdbx_description
1 polymer ?
#
loop_
_entity_poly.entity_id
_entity_poly.type
_entity_poly.pdbx_seq_one_letter_code
_entity_poly.pdbx_strand_id
1 'polypeptide(L)' 'MRDFRKRNVWKKAHHFTLQVYRITKNFHSDERFGLTVQLL' A
#
# COMPACT_ATOMS: atom_id res chain seq x y z
N MET A 1 -5.18 -25.39 -5.92
CA MET A 1 -5.20 -24.18 -5.05
C MET A 1 -6.22 -23.20 -5.61
N ARG A 2 -7.14 -22.67 -4.78
CA ARG A 2 -8.11 -21.62 -5.22
C ARG A 2 -7.37 -20.29 -5.38
N ASP A 3 -7.68 -19.55 -6.45
CA ASP A 3 -7.12 -18.23 -6.69
C ASP A 3 -7.65 -17.22 -5.68
N PHE A 4 -6.83 -16.89 -4.67
CA PHE A 4 -7.17 -15.95 -3.61
C PHE A 4 -7.37 -14.53 -4.13
N ARG A 5 -6.83 -14.20 -5.31
CA ARG A 5 -6.95 -12.89 -5.95
C ARG A 5 -8.36 -12.58 -6.44
N LYS A 6 -9.19 -13.61 -6.62
CA LYS A 6 -10.61 -13.46 -6.95
C LYS A 6 -11.45 -13.03 -5.76
N ARG A 7 -10.95 -13.15 -4.52
CA ARG A 7 -11.68 -12.76 -3.31
C ARG A 7 -11.77 -11.25 -3.21
N ASN A 8 -12.97 -10.75 -2.89
CA ASN A 8 -13.19 -9.31 -2.73
C ASN A 8 -12.28 -8.68 -1.66
N VAL A 9 -11.98 -9.41 -0.57
CA VAL A 9 -11.05 -8.93 0.47
C VAL A 9 -9.65 -8.69 -0.10
N TRP A 10 -9.16 -9.57 -0.98
CA TRP A 10 -7.84 -9.42 -1.59
C TRP A 10 -7.80 -8.19 -2.52
N LYS A 11 -8.83 -8.01 -3.35
CA LYS A 11 -8.93 -6.85 -4.24
C LYS A 11 -8.98 -5.54 -3.45
N LYS A 12 -9.76 -5.49 -2.35
CA LYS A 12 -9.87 -4.32 -1.46
C LYS A 12 -8.54 -4.01 -0.79
N ALA A 13 -7.87 -5.00 -0.22
CA ALA A 13 -6.57 -4.84 0.42
C ALA A 13 -5.51 -4.37 -0.58
N HIS A 14 -5.44 -4.99 -1.77
CA HIS A 14 -4.49 -4.60 -2.81
C HIS A 14 -4.72 -3.16 -3.29
N HIS A 15 -5.97 -2.77 -3.53
CA HIS A 15 -6.31 -1.40 -3.90
C HIS A 15 -5.94 -0.40 -2.80
N PHE A 16 -6.22 -0.74 -1.53
CA PHE A 16 -5.83 0.09 -0.40
C PHE A 16 -4.32 0.28 -0.32
N THR A 17 -3.53 -0.80 -0.44
CA THR A 17 -2.07 -0.72 -0.49
C THR A 17 -1.59 0.21 -1.61
N LEU A 18 -2.17 0.11 -2.81
CA LEU A 18 -1.83 1.02 -3.92
C LEU A 18 -2.15 2.50 -3.60
N GLN A 19 -3.21 2.77 -2.85
CA GLN A 19 -3.51 4.12 -2.40
C GLN A 19 -2.47 4.62 -1.40
N VAL A 20 -2.04 3.79 -0.45
CA VAL A 20 -0.98 4.12 0.51
C VAL A 20 0.30 4.49 -0.24
N TYR A 21 0.75 3.69 -1.22
CA TYR A 21 1.89 4.03 -2.07
C TYR A 21 1.76 5.39 -2.78
N ARG A 22 0.56 5.72 -3.26
CA ARG A 22 0.32 7.01 -3.96
C ARG A 22 0.35 8.19 -2.99
N ILE A 23 -0.13 8.02 -1.77
CA ILE A 23 -0.14 9.06 -0.74
C ILE A 23 1.27 9.28 -0.21
N THR A 24 1.99 8.22 0.15
CA THR A 24 3.35 8.32 0.74
C THR A 24 4.37 8.87 -0.26
N LYS A 25 4.13 8.74 -1.57
CA LYS A 25 4.96 9.39 -2.61
C LYS A 25 5.01 10.91 -2.51
N ASN A 26 4.01 11.54 -1.87
CA ASN A 26 3.94 12.99 -1.70
C ASN A 26 4.57 13.47 -0.39
N PHE A 27 5.12 12.56 0.44
CA PHE A 27 5.79 12.96 1.67
C PHE A 27 7.13 13.64 1.37
N HIS A 28 7.60 14.45 2.31
CA HIS A 28 8.92 15.08 2.19
C HIS A 28 10.02 14.01 2.15
N SER A 29 11.13 14.29 1.46
CA SER A 29 12.24 13.33 1.31
C SER A 29 12.79 12.84 2.66
N ASP A 30 12.67 13.66 3.70
CA ASP A 30 13.14 13.35 5.05
C ASP A 30 12.32 12.21 5.69
N GLU A 31 11.06 12.02 5.27
CA GLU A 31 10.19 10.94 5.75
C GLU A 31 10.46 9.60 5.08
N ARG A 32 11.39 9.53 4.14
CA ARG A 32 11.72 8.29 3.40
C ARG A 32 12.12 7.16 4.35
N PHE A 33 12.93 7.47 5.36
CA PHE A 33 13.39 6.51 6.37
C PHE A 33 12.56 6.58 7.66
N GLY A 34 11.62 7.53 7.75
CA GLY A 34 10.66 7.67 8.85
C GLY A 34 9.32 7.03 8.48
N LEU A 35 8.29 7.85 8.26
CA LEU A 35 6.93 7.36 8.07
C LEU A 35 6.75 6.51 6.80
N THR A 36 7.52 6.77 5.74
CA THR A 36 7.34 6.07 4.46
C THR A 36 7.68 4.58 4.57
N VAL A 37 8.78 4.22 5.23
CA VAL A 37 9.20 2.81 5.37
C VAL A 37 8.32 2.04 6.37
N GLN A 38 7.63 2.72 7.27
CA GLN A 38 6.71 2.08 8.21
C GLN A 38 5.34 1.79 7.58
N LEU A 39 4.92 2.61 6.62
CA LEU A 39 3.65 2.49 5.92
C LEU A 39 3.70 1.53 4.72
N LEU A 40 4.89 1.26 4.18
CA LEU A 40 5.13 0.39 3.02
C LEU A 40 5.70 -0.96 3.43
#